data_AF-A0A537L523-F1
#
_entry.id   AF-A0A537L523-F1
#
_cell.length_a   1.000
_cell.length_b   1.000
_cell.length_c   1.000
_cell.angle_alpha   90.00
_cell.angle_beta   90.00
_cell.angle_gamma   90.00
#
_symmetry.space_group_name_H-M   'P 1'
#
loop_
_entity.id
_entity.type
_entity.pdbx_description
1 polymer ?
#
loop_
_entity_poly.entity_id
_entity_poly.type
_entity_poly.pdbx_seq_one_letter_code
_entity_poly.pdbx_strand_id
1 'polypeptide(L)'
;MRRTLTIIAFPLAVLAVFGLLYAIWLALDLPPEETIIAAARSSLDRYGLVIVFICAYLEALLLIGWYFPGTLVIIFALIVATAEPVRYAETAALGGLGLYCGQVTNFVAGKYGWYRLLLAFGLRAPLERAKRRLEKYGLSAIFTT
;
A
#
# COMPACT_ATOMS: atom_id res chain seq x y z
N MET A 1 -35.06 13.36 -20.82
CA MET A 1 -34.86 14.01 -19.50
C MET A 1 -34.22 13.10 -18.45
N ARG A 2 -34.78 11.92 -18.11
CA ARG A 2 -34.20 11.04 -17.08
C ARG A 2 -32.71 10.69 -17.30
N ARG A 3 -32.30 10.41 -18.54
CA ARG A 3 -30.91 10.04 -18.88
C ARG A 3 -29.90 11.18 -18.68
N THR A 4 -30.29 12.42 -18.94
CA THR A 4 -29.44 13.62 -18.76
C THR A 4 -29.27 13.94 -17.27
N LEU A 5 -30.32 13.74 -16.46
CA LEU A 5 -30.27 13.88 -15.00
C LEU A 5 -29.30 12.88 -14.37
N THR A 6 -29.26 11.63 -14.82
CA THR A 6 -28.33 10.63 -14.28
C THR A 6 -26.87 10.94 -14.64
N ILE A 7 -26.63 11.52 -15.83
CA ILE A 7 -25.28 11.89 -16.28
C ILE A 7 -24.75 13.10 -15.50
N ILE A 8 -25.61 14.04 -15.10
CA ILE A 8 -25.23 15.22 -14.30
C ILE A 8 -25.16 14.89 -12.80
N ALA A 9 -25.94 13.92 -12.32
CA ALA A 9 -25.94 13.52 -10.92
C ALA A 9 -24.58 13.01 -10.45
N PHE A 10 -23.83 12.30 -11.30
CA PHE A 10 -22.50 11.81 -10.96
C PHE A 10 -21.47 12.93 -10.70
N PRO A 11 -21.20 13.87 -11.63
CA PRO A 11 -20.28 14.97 -11.38
C PRO A 11 -20.76 15.87 -10.23
N LEU A 12 -22.07 16.07 -10.06
CA LEU A 12 -22.62 16.83 -8.95
C LEU A 12 -22.37 16.14 -7.60
N ALA A 13 -22.51 14.82 -7.53
CA ALA A 13 -22.22 14.04 -6.33
C ALA A 13 -20.72 14.09 -5.99
N VAL A 14 -19.85 13.96 -6.99
CA VAL A 14 -18.39 14.11 -6.81
C VAL A 14 -18.06 15.50 -6.27
N LEU A 15 -18.63 16.55 -6.86
CA LEU A 15 -18.41 17.94 -6.44
C LEU A 15 -18.94 18.18 -5.02
N ALA A 16 -20.09 17.60 -4.67
CA ALA A 16 -20.64 17.65 -3.31
C ALA A 16 -19.72 16.96 -2.30
N VAL A 17 -19.16 15.79 -2.63
CA VAL A 17 -18.20 15.09 -1.77
C VAL A 17 -16.94 15.93 -1.56
N PHE A 18 -16.34 16.47 -2.62
CA PHE A 18 -15.17 17.34 -2.50
C PHE A 18 -15.47 18.63 -1.71
N GLY A 19 -16.64 19.24 -1.93
CA GLY A 19 -17.07 20.40 -1.18
C GLY A 19 -17.26 20.11 0.30
N LEU A 20 -17.79 18.93 0.64
CA LEU A 20 -17.98 18.51 2.03
C LEU A 20 -16.64 18.20 2.71
N LEU A 21 -15.69 17.57 2.01
CA LEU A 21 -14.33 17.37 2.50
C LEU A 21 -13.61 18.71 2.73
N TYR A 22 -13.78 19.67 1.82
CA TYR A 22 -13.23 21.01 1.98
C TYR A 22 -13.86 21.78 3.15
N ALA A 23 -15.18 21.65 3.35
CA ALA A 23 -15.87 22.24 4.49
C ALA A 23 -15.38 21.64 5.82
N ILE A 24 -15.16 20.32 5.87
CA ILE A 24 -14.54 19.66 7.03
C ILE A 24 -13.12 20.20 7.26
N TRP A 25 -12.35 20.37 6.20
CA TRP A 25 -10.98 20.91 6.27
C TRP A 25 -10.96 22.30 6.91
N LEU A 26 -11.88 23.17 6.49
CA LEU A 26 -12.01 24.53 7.03
C LEU A 26 -12.55 24.51 8.46
N ALA A 27 -13.53 23.65 8.76
CA ALA A 27 -14.15 23.55 10.08
C ALA A 27 -13.18 23.00 11.14
N LEU A 28 -12.22 22.16 10.74
CA LEU A 28 -11.22 21.57 11.62
C LEU A 28 -9.91 22.37 11.67
N ASP A 29 -9.84 23.54 11.02
CA ASP A 29 -8.66 24.41 10.94
C ASP A 29 -7.38 23.62 10.55
N LEU A 30 -7.54 22.70 9.59
CA LEU A 30 -6.44 21.83 9.18
C LEU A 30 -5.31 22.66 8.54
N PRO A 31 -4.04 22.30 8.83
CA PRO A 31 -2.89 23.11 8.45
C PRO A 31 -2.83 23.37 6.94
N PRO A 32 -2.34 24.56 6.52
CA PRO A 32 -2.14 24.89 5.12
C PRO A 32 -1.22 23.88 4.41
N GLU A 33 -1.40 23.73 3.09
CA GLU A 33 -0.61 22.83 2.26
C GLU A 33 0.90 23.01 2.47
N GLU A 34 1.38 24.25 2.52
CA GLU A 34 2.80 24.57 2.73
C GLU A 34 3.32 24.04 4.08
N THR A 35 2.50 24.09 5.12
CA THR A 35 2.86 23.62 6.47
C THR A 35 2.91 22.09 6.52
N ILE A 36 2.01 21.42 5.81
CA ILE A 36 2.01 19.96 5.66
C ILE A 36 3.26 19.50 4.90
N ILE A 37 3.59 20.18 3.79
CA ILE A 37 4.77 19.89 2.99
C ILE A 37 6.06 20.15 3.78
N ALA A 38 6.13 21.25 4.53
CA ALA A 38 7.27 21.55 5.39
C ALA A 38 7.43 20.53 6.53
N ALA A 39 6.33 20.11 7.17
CA ALA A 39 6.35 19.07 8.21
C ALA A 39 6.76 17.71 7.65
N ALA A 40 6.29 17.36 6.45
CA ALA A 40 6.68 16.15 5.75
C ALA A 40 8.18 16.17 5.37
N ARG A 41 8.69 17.30 4.85
CA ARG A 41 10.12 17.48 4.57
C ARG A 41 10.98 17.36 5.81
N SER A 42 10.60 18.01 6.91
CA SER A 42 11.34 17.94 8.19
C SER A 42 11.38 16.49 8.73
N SER A 43 10.27 15.75 8.60
CA SER A 43 10.19 14.35 9.02
C SER A 43 11.03 13.43 8.11
N LEU A 44 11.04 13.68 6.81
CA LEU A 44 11.85 12.95 5.82
C LEU A 44 13.35 13.26 5.94
N ASP A 45 13.74 14.48 6.30
CA ASP A 45 15.15 14.84 6.51
C ASP A 45 15.74 14.14 7.73
N ARG A 46 14.96 13.95 8.79
CA ARG A 46 15.45 13.36 10.04
C ARG A 46 15.32 11.83 10.10
N TYR A 47 14.25 11.27 9.53
CA TYR A 47 13.92 9.85 9.63
C TYR A 47 13.54 9.21 8.31
N GLY A 48 13.67 9.91 7.18
CA GLY A 48 13.07 9.50 5.90
C GLY A 48 13.47 8.12 5.44
N LEU A 49 14.75 7.74 5.59
CA LEU A 49 15.24 6.42 5.22
C LEU A 49 14.62 5.29 6.06
N VAL A 50 14.47 5.52 7.38
CA VAL A 50 13.85 4.55 8.30
C VAL A 50 12.35 4.46 8.06
N ILE A 51 11.69 5.59 7.84
CA ILE A 51 10.25 5.65 7.52
C ILE A 51 9.99 4.91 6.22
N VAL A 52 10.80 5.14 5.18
CA VAL A 52 10.67 4.45 3.89
C VAL A 52 10.83 2.94 4.07
N PHE A 53 11.82 2.49 4.82
CA PHE A 53 12.01 1.07 5.10
C PHE A 53 10.79 0.46 5.82
N ILE A 54 10.30 1.10 6.89
CA ILE A 54 9.16 0.59 7.67
C ILE A 54 7.89 0.60 6.81
N CYS A 55 7.61 1.68 6.10
CA CYS A 55 6.44 1.77 5.23
C CYS A 55 6.48 0.74 4.10
N ALA A 56 7.64 0.53 3.48
CA ALA A 56 7.84 -0.50 2.48
C ALA A 56 7.68 -1.91 3.06
N TYR A 57 8.19 -2.16 4.26
CA TYR A 57 8.00 -3.42 4.95
C TYR A 57 6.52 -3.69 5.23
N LEU A 58 5.80 -2.72 5.82
CA LEU A 58 4.39 -2.85 6.16
C LEU A 58 3.50 -3.01 4.92
N GLU A 59 3.79 -2.26 3.85
CA GLU A 59 3.13 -2.39 2.54
C GLU A 59 3.26 -3.81 2.00
N ALA A 60 4.44 -4.40 2.09
CA ALA A 60 4.68 -5.75 1.57
C ALA A 60 3.99 -6.85 2.37
N LEU A 61 3.50 -6.59 3.58
CA LEU A 61 2.80 -7.60 4.39
C LEU A 61 1.36 -7.79 3.89
N LEU A 62 0.95 -9.05 3.71
CA LEU A 62 -0.32 -9.41 3.06
C LEU A 62 -1.56 -8.71 3.66
N LEU A 63 -1.67 -8.64 5.00
CA LEU A 63 -2.82 -8.01 5.65
C LEU A 63 -2.66 -6.51 5.80
N ILE A 64 -1.45 -6.05 6.10
CA ILE A 64 -1.22 -4.66 6.46
C ILE A 64 -1.22 -3.79 5.20
N GLY A 65 -0.62 -4.26 4.10
CA GLY A 65 -0.65 -3.58 2.81
C GLY A 65 -2.06 -3.39 2.21
N TRP A 66 -3.07 -4.15 2.65
CA TRP A 66 -4.46 -3.89 2.26
C TRP A 66 -5.06 -2.63 2.90
N TYR A 67 -4.59 -2.24 4.08
CA TYR A 67 -5.11 -1.09 4.83
C TYR A 67 -4.15 0.10 4.83
N PHE A 68 -2.86 -0.14 4.69
CA PHE A 68 -1.82 0.86 4.79
C PHE A 68 -1.25 1.14 3.40
N PRO A 69 -1.48 2.32 2.79
CA PRO A 69 -0.96 2.68 1.47
C PRO A 69 0.49 3.18 1.57
N GLY A 70 1.42 2.32 1.96
CA GLY A 70 2.84 2.62 2.06
C GLY A 70 3.49 2.97 0.72
N THR A 71 2.91 2.55 -0.41
CA THR A 71 3.40 2.92 -1.76
C THR A 71 3.44 4.43 -1.98
N LEU A 72 2.48 5.19 -1.43
CA LEU A 72 2.48 6.66 -1.53
C LEU A 72 3.68 7.27 -0.81
N VAL A 73 4.02 6.75 0.36
CA VAL A 73 5.16 7.23 1.16
C VAL A 73 6.48 6.97 0.44
N ILE A 74 6.63 5.79 -0.18
CA ILE A 74 7.83 5.43 -0.96
C ILE A 74 7.98 6.37 -2.16
N ILE A 75 6.90 6.62 -2.91
CA ILE A 75 6.92 7.52 -4.08
C ILE A 75 7.29 8.93 -3.65
N PHE A 76 6.67 9.47 -2.61
CA PHE A 76 6.99 10.82 -2.12
C PHE A 76 8.43 10.93 -1.65
N ALA A 77 8.95 9.92 -0.95
CA ALA A 77 10.34 9.92 -0.52
C ALA A 77 11.31 9.91 -1.71
N LEU A 78 11.02 9.16 -2.78
CA LEU A 78 11.83 9.16 -4.00
C LEU A 78 11.78 10.51 -4.72
N ILE A 79 10.60 11.14 -4.82
CA ILE A 79 10.43 12.49 -5.41
C ILE A 79 11.24 13.53 -4.62
N VAL A 80 11.19 13.48 -3.27
CA VAL A 80 11.95 14.39 -2.42
C VAL A 80 13.46 14.15 -2.56
N ALA A 81 13.89 12.89 -2.67
CA ALA A 81 15.30 12.53 -2.83
C ALA A 81 15.85 12.76 -4.24
N THR A 82 15.03 13.16 -5.22
CA THR A 82 15.45 13.27 -6.64
C THR A 82 16.53 14.34 -6.86
N ALA A 83 16.64 15.34 -5.97
CA ALA A 83 17.64 16.39 -6.06
C ALA A 83 19.08 15.89 -5.84
N GLU A 84 19.27 14.74 -5.18
CA GLU A 84 20.58 14.17 -4.85
C GLU A 84 20.66 12.70 -5.27
N PRO A 85 21.48 12.33 -6.28
CA PRO A 85 21.54 10.97 -6.81
C PRO A 85 21.87 9.89 -5.78
N VAL A 86 22.76 10.19 -4.83
CA VAL A 86 23.15 9.26 -3.77
C VAL A 86 21.98 8.97 -2.85
N ARG A 87 21.29 10.00 -2.38
CA ARG A 87 20.15 9.90 -1.48
C ARG A 87 18.95 9.22 -2.15
N TYR A 88 18.76 9.43 -3.44
CA TYR A 88 17.78 8.69 -4.25
C TYR A 88 18.09 7.19 -4.26
N ALA A 89 19.35 6.81 -4.54
CA ALA A 89 19.77 5.42 -4.57
C ALA A 89 19.61 4.73 -3.19
N GLU A 90 19.98 5.41 -2.11
CA GLU A 90 19.77 4.92 -0.74
C GLU A 90 18.28 4.70 -0.41
N THR A 91 17.43 5.65 -0.79
CA THR A 91 15.99 5.57 -0.59
C THR A 91 15.39 4.40 -1.36
N ALA A 92 15.78 4.23 -2.62
CA ALA A 92 15.34 3.12 -3.46
C ALA A 92 15.83 1.75 -2.91
N ALA A 93 17.09 1.68 -2.48
CA ALA A 93 17.67 0.48 -1.90
C ALA A 93 16.96 0.07 -0.60
N LEU A 94 16.71 1.02 0.31
CA LEU A 94 16.01 0.76 1.56
C LEU A 94 14.53 0.43 1.35
N GLY A 95 13.85 1.09 0.41
CA GLY A 95 12.50 0.72 0.00
C GLY A 95 12.46 -0.72 -0.52
N GLY A 96 13.40 -1.08 -1.40
CA GLY A 96 13.54 -2.44 -1.93
C GLY A 96 13.83 -3.48 -0.84
N LEU A 97 14.72 -3.16 0.10
CA LEU A 97 15.02 -4.02 1.26
C LEU A 97 13.80 -4.19 2.17
N GLY A 98 13.04 -3.13 2.43
CA GLY A 98 11.81 -3.19 3.22
C GLY A 98 10.79 -4.13 2.57
N LEU A 99 10.55 -3.96 1.26
CA LEU A 99 9.68 -4.85 0.49
C LEU A 99 10.16 -6.31 0.54
N TYR A 100 11.46 -6.55 0.33
CA TYR A 100 12.04 -7.88 0.42
C TYR A 100 11.84 -8.52 1.79
N CYS A 101 12.11 -7.78 2.87
CA CYS A 101 11.86 -8.24 4.23
C CYS A 101 10.38 -8.58 4.46
N GLY A 102 9.45 -7.77 3.95
CA GLY A 102 8.02 -8.04 4.04
C GLY A 102 7.63 -9.34 3.32
N GLN A 103 8.22 -9.61 2.15
CA GLN A 103 8.02 -10.87 1.45
C GLN A 103 8.61 -12.08 2.19
N VAL A 104 9.79 -11.92 2.81
CA VAL A 104 10.36 -12.96 3.69
C VAL A 104 9.41 -13.24 4.86
N THR A 105 8.86 -12.21 5.49
CA THR A 105 7.87 -12.37 6.57
C THR A 105 6.63 -13.09 6.05
N ASN A 106 6.11 -12.73 4.88
CA ASN A 106 4.98 -13.44 4.26
C ASN A 106 5.30 -14.91 3.98
N PHE A 107 6.50 -15.21 3.51
CA PHE A 107 6.95 -16.57 3.24
C PHE A 107 7.05 -17.40 4.54
N VAL A 108 7.66 -16.84 5.59
CA VAL A 108 7.77 -17.48 6.91
C VAL A 108 6.39 -17.68 7.53
N ALA A 109 5.55 -16.65 7.51
CA ALA A 109 4.15 -16.75 7.92
C ALA A 109 3.41 -17.79 7.08
N GLY A 110 3.74 -17.93 5.79
CA GLY A 110 3.19 -18.92 4.86
C GLY A 110 3.50 -20.34 5.27
N LYS A 111 4.79 -20.56 5.53
CA LYS A 111 5.34 -21.84 5.92
C LYS A 111 4.82 -22.31 7.28
N TYR A 112 4.63 -21.41 8.25
CA TYR A 112 4.36 -21.79 9.64
C TYR A 112 2.97 -21.42 10.18
N GLY A 113 2.24 -20.47 9.59
CA GLY A 113 1.04 -19.87 10.22
C GLY A 113 -0.19 -19.72 9.33
N TRP A 114 -0.01 -19.37 8.06
CA TRP A 114 -1.12 -19.03 7.16
C TRP A 114 -2.07 -20.20 6.93
N TYR A 115 -1.62 -21.46 6.97
CA TYR A 115 -2.52 -22.60 6.85
C TYR A 115 -3.63 -22.59 7.93
N ARG A 116 -3.28 -22.34 9.19
CA ARG A 116 -4.25 -22.29 10.29
C ARG A 116 -5.14 -21.03 10.21
N LEU A 117 -4.54 -19.91 9.82
CA LEU A 117 -5.23 -18.63 9.70
C LEU A 117 -6.24 -18.64 8.53
N LEU A 118 -5.83 -19.15 7.35
CA LEU A 118 -6.68 -19.33 6.18
C LEU A 118 -7.79 -20.38 6.40
N LEU A 119 -7.51 -21.42 7.20
CA LEU A 119 -8.56 -22.36 7.64
C LEU A 119 -9.60 -21.66 8.53
N ALA A 120 -9.19 -20.77 9.44
CA ALA A 120 -10.10 -19.99 10.28
C ALA A 120 -10.97 -19.02 9.45
N PHE A 121 -10.44 -18.49 8.34
CA PHE A 121 -11.20 -17.68 7.36
C PHE A 121 -12.06 -18.50 6.38
N GLY A 122 -12.16 -19.83 6.56
CA GLY A 122 -13.03 -20.69 5.74
C GLY A 122 -12.47 -21.04 4.34
N LEU A 123 -11.20 -20.72 4.05
CA LEU A 123 -10.57 -20.93 2.74
C LEU A 123 -10.08 -22.38 2.51
N ARG A 124 -10.64 -23.36 3.24
CA ARG A 124 -10.25 -24.78 3.16
C ARG A 124 -10.40 -25.36 1.76
N ALA A 125 -11.52 -25.08 1.10
CA ALA A 125 -11.81 -25.59 -0.25
C ALA A 125 -10.84 -25.05 -1.33
N PRO A 126 -10.54 -23.74 -1.40
CA PRO A 126 -9.50 -23.21 -2.28
C PRO A 126 -8.12 -23.83 -2.03
N LEU A 127 -7.72 -23.98 -0.75
CA LEU A 127 -6.44 -24.57 -0.36
C LEU A 127 -6.31 -26.03 -0.78
N GLU A 128 -7.36 -26.83 -0.59
CA GLU A 128 -7.36 -28.22 -1.06
C GLU A 128 -7.29 -28.32 -2.59
N ARG A 129 -7.95 -27.42 -3.33
CA ARG A 129 -7.85 -27.37 -4.80
C ARG A 129 -6.44 -27.00 -5.25
N ALA A 130 -5.82 -26.02 -4.60
CA ALA A 130 -4.44 -25.61 -4.87
C ALA A 130 -3.46 -26.77 -4.59
N LYS A 131 -3.62 -27.45 -3.44
CA LYS A 131 -2.83 -28.64 -3.08
C LYS A 131 -2.98 -29.77 -4.11
N ARG A 132 -4.21 -30.14 -4.48
CA ARG A 132 -4.48 -31.18 -5.48
C ARG A 132 -3.88 -30.82 -6.85
N ARG A 133 -3.90 -29.54 -7.24
CA ARG A 133 -3.25 -29.07 -8.47
C ARG A 133 -1.73 -29.22 -8.39
N LEU A 134 -1.13 -28.81 -7.27
CA LEU A 134 0.31 -28.92 -7.07
C LEU A 134 0.78 -30.38 -7.03
N GLU A 135 0.01 -31.28 -6.40
CA GLU A 135 0.29 -32.72 -6.38
C GLU A 135 0.15 -33.36 -7.78
N LYS A 136 -0.83 -32.91 -8.58
CA LYS A 136 -1.09 -33.47 -9.91
C LYS A 136 -0.11 -32.97 -10.98
N TYR A 137 0.31 -31.71 -10.91
CA TYR A 137 1.12 -31.06 -11.95
C TYR A 137 2.54 -30.71 -11.47
N GLY A 138 2.87 -30.88 -10.19
CA GLY A 138 4.20 -30.57 -9.66
C GLY A 138 4.56 -29.08 -9.74
N LEU A 139 5.86 -28.76 -9.75
CA LEU A 139 6.37 -27.38 -9.83
C LEU A 139 5.94 -26.64 -11.12
N SER A 140 5.61 -27.35 -12.20
CA SER A 140 5.15 -26.72 -13.45
C SER A 140 3.76 -26.09 -13.32
N ALA A 141 2.99 -26.43 -12.29
CA ALA A 141 1.72 -25.78 -11.96
C ALA A 141 1.87 -24.32 -11.53
N ILE A 142 3.03 -23.95 -10.96
CA ILE A 142 3.31 -22.60 -10.48
C ILE A 142 3.64 -21.66 -11.64
N PHE A 143 4.27 -22.18 -12.70
CA PHE A 143 4.69 -21.40 -13.87
C PHE A 143 3.64 -21.32 -14.99
N THR A 144 2.55 -22.06 -14.89
CA THR A 144 1.48 -22.11 -15.91
C THR A 144 0.17 -21.44 -15.47
N THR A 145 0.22 -20.65 -14.39
CA THR A 145 -0.87 -19.72 -14.04
C THR A 145 -0.73 -18.44 -14.86
#